data_AF-A0A2S0WCL0-F1
#
_entry.id   AF-A0A2S0WCL0-F1
#
_cell.length_a   1.000
_cell.length_b   1.000
_cell.length_c   1.000
_cell.angle_alpha   90.00
_cell.angle_beta   90.00
_cell.angle_gamma   90.00
#
_symmetry.space_group_name_H-M   'P 1'
#
loop_
_entity.id
_entity.type
_entity.pdbx_description
1 polymer ?
#
loop_
_entity_poly.entity_id
_entity_poly.type
_entity_poly.pdbx_seq_one_letter_code
_entity_poly.pdbx_strand_id
1 'polypeptide(L)'
;METFIVHEPTIHALSGAVRADVAAAAPLHHRPLPQEGPLAALSGALDRAVDATNERTRLLGAELGRVADATELAARAARSVDHSLSARLREVVP
;
A
#
# COMPACT_ATOMS: atom_id res chain seq x y z
N MET A 1 -30.78 8.30 2.65
CA MET A 1 -30.00 8.81 3.79
C MET A 1 -28.72 8.01 3.82
N GLU A 2 -27.57 8.66 3.65
CA GLU A 2 -26.25 8.00 3.74
C GLU A 2 -25.73 8.20 5.16
N THR A 3 -25.38 7.10 5.83
CA THR A 3 -24.78 7.12 7.17
C THR A 3 -23.26 7.26 7.07
N PHE A 4 -22.67 6.74 6.00
CA PHE A 4 -21.24 6.84 5.72
C PHE A 4 -20.99 7.67 4.47
N ILE A 5 -20.13 8.69 4.58
CA ILE A 5 -19.69 9.49 3.43
C ILE A 5 -18.44 8.82 2.85
N VAL A 6 -18.62 7.99 1.82
CA VAL A 6 -17.54 7.22 1.18
C VAL A 6 -17.48 7.54 -0.30
N HIS A 7 -16.42 8.22 -0.75
CA HIS A 7 -16.20 8.49 -2.16
C HIS A 7 -15.44 7.33 -2.83
N GLU A 8 -16.19 6.31 -3.28
CA GLU A 8 -15.65 5.09 -3.88
C GLU A 8 -14.65 5.34 -5.03
N PRO A 9 -14.93 6.23 -6.01
CA PRO A 9 -13.98 6.47 -7.10
C PRO A 9 -12.62 6.95 -6.59
N THR A 10 -12.63 7.76 -5.53
CA THR A 10 -11.40 8.28 -4.92
C THR A 10 -10.66 7.17 -4.19
N ILE A 11 -11.34 6.35 -3.39
CA ILE A 11 -10.72 5.24 -2.67
C ILE A 11 -10.12 4.22 -3.65
N HIS A 12 -10.83 3.90 -4.73
CA HIS A 12 -10.32 3.00 -5.75
C HIS A 12 -9.13 3.59 -6.50
N ALA A 13 -9.19 4.88 -6.88
CA ALA A 13 -8.08 5.56 -7.53
C ALA A 13 -6.82 5.62 -6.64
N LEU A 14 -6.97 5.97 -5.36
CA LEU A 14 -5.86 6.00 -4.39
C LEU A 14 -5.27 4.62 -4.16
N SER A 15 -6.12 3.60 -3.97
CA SER A 15 -5.67 2.21 -3.78
C SER A 15 -4.94 1.69 -5.03
N GLY A 16 -5.42 2.05 -6.23
CA GLY A 16 -4.75 1.77 -7.49
C GLY A 16 -3.40 2.47 -7.61
N ALA A 17 -3.33 3.76 -7.28
CA ALA A 17 -2.09 4.54 -7.30
C ALA A 17 -1.04 3.97 -6.34
N VAL A 18 -1.42 3.63 -5.10
CA VAL A 18 -0.52 2.99 -4.13
C VAL A 18 0.04 1.68 -4.67
N ARG A 19 -0.79 0.82 -5.27
CA ARG A 19 -0.32 -0.44 -5.87
C ARG A 19 0.63 -0.19 -7.03
N ALA A 20 0.36 0.81 -7.86
CA ALA A 20 1.24 1.19 -8.96
C ALA A 20 2.60 1.72 -8.48
N ASP A 21 2.60 2.59 -7.47
CA ASP A 21 3.82 3.13 -6.88
C ASP A 21 4.68 2.04 -6.23
N VAL A 22 4.04 1.09 -5.52
CA VAL A 22 4.72 -0.09 -4.97
C VAL A 22 5.32 -0.97 -6.07
N ALA A 23 4.59 -1.18 -7.16
CA ALA A 23 5.10 -1.96 -8.30
C ALA A 23 6.24 -1.26 -9.05
N ALA A 24 6.25 0.07 -9.06
CA ALA A 24 7.29 0.89 -9.67
C ALA A 24 8.56 1.02 -8.82
N ALA A 25 8.51 0.67 -7.52
CA ALA A 25 9.64 0.73 -6.61
C ALA A 25 10.69 -0.35 -6.95
N ALA A 26 11.60 -0.01 -7.87
CA ALA A 26 12.69 -0.89 -8.27
C ALA A 26 13.76 -1.02 -7.16
N PRO A 27 14.40 -2.20 -7.02
CA PRO A 27 15.53 -2.36 -6.12
C PRO A 27 16.67 -1.39 -6.47
N LEU A 28 17.32 -0.87 -5.42
CA LEU A 28 18.55 -0.11 -5.55
C LEU A 28 19.69 -1.05 -5.96
N HIS A 29 20.50 -0.57 -6.89
CA HIS A 29 21.74 -1.20 -7.31
C HIS A 29 22.86 -0.18 -7.29
N HIS A 30 24.04 -0.59 -6.84
CA HIS A 30 25.26 0.19 -6.98
C HIS A 30 26.30 -0.58 -7.79
N ARG A 31 27.29 0.15 -8.31
CA ARG A 31 28.42 -0.47 -9.01
C ARG A 31 29.18 -1.42 -8.08
N PRO A 32 29.76 -2.52 -8.60
CA PRO A 32 30.59 -3.41 -7.80
C PRO A 32 31.72 -2.64 -7.12
N LEU A 33 31.79 -2.75 -5.80
CA LEU A 33 32.81 -2.10 -4.99
C LEU A 33 33.98 -3.06 -4.75
N PRO A 34 35.21 -2.55 -4.57
CA PRO A 34 36.36 -3.39 -4.24
C PRO A 34 36.13 -4.14 -2.93
N GLN A 35 36.23 -5.46 -2.97
CA GLN A 35 36.02 -6.33 -1.81
C GLN A 35 37.33 -6.63 -1.06
N GLU A 36 38.45 -6.09 -1.53
CA GLU A 36 39.77 -6.30 -0.96
C GLU A 36 40.46 -4.97 -0.64
N GLY A 37 41.45 -5.04 0.26
CA GLY A 37 42.24 -3.89 0.67
C GLY A 37 41.55 -2.98 1.70
N PRO A 38 42.05 -1.74 1.90
CA PRO A 38 41.66 -0.90 3.02
C PRO A 38 40.20 -0.44 2.98
N LEU A 39 39.52 -0.55 1.83
CA LEU A 39 38.12 -0.16 1.66
C LEU A 39 37.14 -1.33 1.76
N ALA A 40 37.59 -2.58 1.89
CA ALA A 40 36.73 -3.76 1.90
C ALA A 40 35.61 -3.67 2.95
N ALA A 41 35.92 -3.17 4.16
CA ALA A 41 34.94 -3.02 5.22
C ALA A 41 33.86 -1.98 4.89
N LEU A 42 34.24 -0.89 4.20
CA LEU A 42 33.30 0.13 3.73
C LEU A 42 32.43 -0.41 2.60
N SER A 43 33.02 -1.12 1.63
CA SER A 43 32.30 -1.77 0.53
C SER A 43 31.24 -2.74 1.07
N GLY A 44 31.62 -3.64 1.98
CA GLY A 44 30.66 -4.57 2.59
C GLY A 44 29.62 -3.88 3.49
N ALA A 45 29.91 -2.71 4.06
CA ALA A 45 28.91 -1.91 4.76
C ALA A 45 27.90 -1.28 3.80
N LEU A 46 28.34 -0.82 2.62
CA LEU A 46 27.48 -0.28 1.58
C LEU A 46 26.59 -1.37 0.97
N ASP A 47 27.15 -2.54 0.65
CA ASP A 47 26.38 -3.70 0.16
C ASP A 47 25.23 -4.03 1.11
N ARG A 48 25.54 -4.19 2.41
CA ARG A 48 24.52 -4.47 3.44
C ARG A 48 23.50 -3.35 3.61
N ALA A 49 23.90 -2.09 3.44
CA ALA A 49 22.99 -0.97 3.53
C ALA A 49 22.01 -0.93 2.35
N VAL A 50 22.47 -1.24 1.14
CA VAL A 50 21.62 -1.40 -0.05
C VAL A 50 20.65 -2.56 0.14
N ASP A 51 21.14 -3.73 0.56
CA ASP A 51 20.30 -4.91 0.81
C ASP A 51 19.22 -4.62 1.87
N ALA A 52 19.60 -4.01 2.99
CA ALA A 52 18.66 -3.65 4.05
C ALA A 52 17.62 -2.62 3.57
N THR A 53 18.01 -1.70 2.71
CA THR A 53 17.07 -0.71 2.14
C THR A 53 16.09 -1.38 1.19
N ASN A 54 16.58 -2.25 0.30
CA ASN A 54 15.73 -3.02 -0.63
C ASN A 54 14.73 -3.89 0.11
N GLU A 55 15.16 -4.58 1.18
CA GLU A 55 14.28 -5.40 1.99
C GLU A 55 13.21 -4.57 2.72
N ARG A 56 13.58 -3.41 3.27
CA ARG A 56 12.62 -2.48 3.89
C ARG A 56 11.61 -1.96 2.88
N THR A 57 12.04 -1.59 1.69
CA THR A 57 11.15 -1.13 0.61
C THR A 57 10.16 -2.23 0.22
N ARG A 58 10.63 -3.48 0.11
CA ARG A 58 9.77 -4.64 -0.17
C ARG A 58 8.72 -4.86 0.91
N LEU A 59 9.12 -4.84 2.18
CA LEU A 59 8.22 -5.00 3.32
C LEU A 59 7.19 -3.86 3.40
N LEU A 60 7.64 -2.62 3.21
CA LEU A 60 6.77 -1.46 3.18
C LEU A 60 5.75 -1.56 2.03
N GLY A 61 6.19 -1.97 0.85
CA GLY A 61 5.30 -2.21 -0.29
C GLY A 61 4.22 -3.25 0.01
N ALA A 62 4.57 -4.35 0.68
CA ALA A 62 3.62 -5.37 1.10
C ALA A 62 2.62 -4.86 2.17
N GLU A 63 3.05 -3.98 3.08
CA GLU A 63 2.14 -3.34 4.04
C GLU A 63 1.19 -2.36 3.35
N LEU A 64 1.71 -1.51 2.46
CA LEU A 64 0.89 -0.57 1.68
C LEU A 64 -0.16 -1.28 0.84
N GLY A 65 0.18 -2.42 0.22
CA GLY A 65 -0.79 -3.26 -0.48
C GLY A 65 -1.90 -3.76 0.43
N ARG A 66 -1.56 -4.25 1.63
CA ARG A 66 -2.57 -4.69 2.62
C ARG A 66 -3.47 -3.54 3.08
N VAL A 67 -2.93 -2.35 3.28
CA VAL A 67 -3.70 -1.16 3.65
C VAL A 67 -4.67 -0.76 2.51
N ALA A 68 -4.22 -0.79 1.25
CA ALA A 68 -5.07 -0.52 0.10
C ALA A 68 -6.24 -1.51 0.01
N ASP A 69 -5.98 -2.80 0.18
CA ASP A 69 -7.01 -3.85 0.17
C ASP A 69 -8.01 -3.68 1.32
N ALA A 70 -7.52 -3.41 2.53
CA ALA A 70 -8.36 -3.15 3.70
C ALA A 70 -9.24 -1.91 3.52
N THR A 71 -8.71 -0.86 2.90
CA THR A 71 -9.45 0.38 2.63
C THR A 71 -10.56 0.16 1.61
N GLU A 72 -10.29 -0.58 0.53
CA GLU A 72 -11.31 -0.97 -0.44
C GLU A 72 -12.40 -1.85 0.19
N LEU A 73 -12.02 -2.80 1.06
CA LEU A 73 -12.97 -3.64 1.77
C LEU A 73 -13.87 -2.83 2.71
N ALA A 74 -13.29 -1.91 3.48
CA ALA A 74 -14.03 -1.03 4.38
C ALA A 74 -15.02 -0.14 3.61
N ALA A 75 -14.61 0.40 2.46
CA ALA A 75 -15.48 1.20 1.60
C ALA A 75 -16.68 0.38 1.07
N ARG A 76 -16.45 -0.87 0.64
CA ARG A 76 -17.52 -1.78 0.21
C ARG A 76 -18.47 -2.12 1.35
N ALA A 77 -17.94 -2.39 2.54
CA ALA A 77 -18.75 -2.70 3.72
C ALA A 77 -19.65 -1.51 4.12
N ALA A 78 -19.10 -0.29 4.15
CA ALA A 78 -19.86 0.92 4.44
C ALA A 78 -21.05 1.11 3.50
N ARG A 79 -20.84 0.93 2.17
CA ARG A 79 -21.93 1.00 1.19
C ARG A 79 -22.97 -0.10 1.38
N SER A 80 -22.54 -1.33 1.70
CA SER A 80 -23.46 -2.43 1.95
C SER A 80 -24.38 -2.14 3.14
N VAL A 81 -23.85 -1.50 4.18
CA VAL A 81 -24.64 -1.06 5.35
C VAL A 81 -25.61 0.05 4.96
N ASP A 82 -25.16 1.09 4.25
CA ASP A 82 -26.02 2.19 3.82
C ASP A 82 -27.15 1.75 2.88
N HIS A 83 -26.85 0.82 1.96
CA HIS A 83 -27.86 0.23 1.08
C HIS A 83 -28.90 -0.55 1.88
N SER A 84 -28.45 -1.40 2.81
CA SER A 84 -29.32 -2.23 3.65
C SER A 84 -30.19 -1.39 4.58
N LEU A 85 -29.63 -0.34 5.18
CA LEU A 85 -30.36 0.60 6.03
C LEU A 85 -31.39 1.39 5.22
N SER A 86 -31.00 1.89 4.04
CA SER A 86 -31.90 2.63 3.15
C SER A 86 -33.04 1.76 2.61
N ALA A 87 -32.83 0.46 2.41
CA ALA A 87 -33.88 -0.48 2.04
C ALA A 87 -34.87 -0.66 3.19
N ARG A 88 -34.38 -0.97 4.40
CA ARG A 88 -35.22 -1.15 5.60
C ARG A 88 -36.02 0.09 5.97
N LEU A 89 -35.44 1.28 5.84
CA LEU A 89 -36.17 2.53 6.12
C LEU A 89 -37.33 2.76 5.15
N ARG A 90 -37.17 2.39 3.86
CA ARG A 90 -38.26 2.47 2.87
C ARG A 90 -39.40 1.49 3.14
N GLU A 91 -39.13 0.38 3.81
CA GLU A 91 -40.17 -0.57 4.23
C GLU A 91 -40.99 -0.07 5.44
N VAL A 92 -40.39 0.79 6.27
CA VAL A 92 -41.00 1.27 7.54
C VAL A 92 -41.66 2.64 7.39
N VAL A 93 -41.20 3.47 6.45
CA VAL A 93 -41.74 4.81 6.16
C VAL A 93 -42.23 4.84 4.70
N PRO A 94 -43.55 4.76 4.43
CA PRO A 94 -44.11 4.81 3.08
C PRO A 94 -44.02 6.20 2.44
#